data_AF-A0A7G1L4T0-F1
#
_entry.id   AF-A0A7G1L4T0-F1
#
_cell.length_a   1.000
_cell.length_b   1.000
_cell.length_c   1.000
_cell.angle_alpha   90.00
_cell.angle_beta   90.00
_cell.angle_gamma   90.00
#
_symmetry.space_group_name_H-M   'P 1'
#
loop_
_entity.id
_entity.type
_entity.pdbx_description
1 polymer ?
#
loop_
_entity_poly.entity_id
_entity_poly.type
_entity_poly.pdbx_seq_one_letter_code
_entity_poly.pdbx_strand_id
1 'polypeptide(L)'
;MVATVRAVVCLSLWLSVCQVRGSHIPQEMNKTIQNLLQHYKIPLRERFNGKPVFSREPLAGKMEVKRMFMGGVLETYEKLISHMLNQLPTPTPQTAESNNLPASAAGTASGGEVGADVDVRKDLSYILNMVKELKKNRYLEQEKILQELKALKHIQMDNLVVQSKALWELPWLYEEASSLNDTMNTERRRRRRRRQARKAKIHPKA
;
A
#
# COMPACT_ATOMS: atom_id res chain seq x y z
N MET A 1 -31.24 -18.58 36.68
CA MET A 1 -31.47 -18.31 35.24
C MET A 1 -31.39 -16.82 34.87
N VAL A 2 -31.83 -15.89 35.70
CA VAL A 2 -31.78 -14.44 35.38
C VAL A 2 -30.34 -13.89 35.26
N ALA A 3 -29.42 -14.39 36.10
CA ALA A 3 -28.02 -13.96 36.08
C ALA A 3 -27.26 -14.38 34.81
N THR A 4 -27.54 -15.57 34.28
CA THR A 4 -26.92 -16.07 33.05
C THR A 4 -27.43 -15.33 31.82
N VAL A 5 -28.73 -15.00 31.80
CA VAL A 5 -29.32 -14.16 30.73
C VAL A 5 -28.73 -12.76 30.73
N ARG A 6 -28.54 -12.13 31.89
CA ARG A 6 -27.89 -10.81 31.99
C ARG A 6 -26.42 -10.84 31.57
N ALA A 7 -25.67 -11.88 31.93
CA ALA A 7 -24.28 -12.04 31.51
C ALA A 7 -24.16 -12.19 29.98
N VAL A 8 -25.04 -12.99 29.37
CA VAL A 8 -25.07 -13.19 27.91
C VAL A 8 -25.46 -11.90 27.18
N VAL A 9 -26.42 -11.13 27.71
CA VAL A 9 -26.82 -9.83 27.15
C VAL A 9 -25.69 -8.80 27.28
N CYS A 10 -24.98 -8.75 28.41
CA CYS A 10 -23.82 -7.87 28.56
C CYS A 10 -22.67 -8.27 27.63
N LEU A 11 -22.39 -9.56 27.47
CA LEU A 11 -21.38 -10.06 26.53
C LEU A 11 -21.75 -9.78 25.07
N SER A 12 -23.01 -9.96 24.68
CA SER A 12 -23.47 -9.68 23.32
C SER A 12 -23.47 -8.18 23.00
N LEU A 13 -23.87 -7.33 23.97
CA LEU A 13 -23.79 -5.88 23.83
C LEU A 13 -22.32 -5.41 23.78
N TRP A 14 -21.44 -6.05 24.56
CA TRP A 14 -20.01 -5.72 24.54
C TRP A 14 -19.35 -6.13 23.22
N LEU A 15 -19.69 -7.31 22.70
CA LEU A 15 -19.26 -7.76 21.37
C LEU A 15 -19.87 -6.90 20.24
N SER A 16 -21.08 -6.36 20.40
CA SER A 16 -21.68 -5.45 19.41
C SER A 16 -21.07 -4.05 19.42
N VAL A 17 -20.63 -3.55 20.58
CA VAL A 17 -19.90 -2.27 20.67
C VAL A 17 -18.43 -2.44 20.26
N CYS A 18 -17.86 -3.62 20.47
CA CYS A 18 -16.64 -4.08 19.82
C CYS A 18 -16.93 -4.53 18.37
N GLN A 19 -17.61 -3.70 17.58
CA GLN A 19 -17.56 -3.83 16.13
C GLN A 19 -16.08 -3.92 15.76
N VAL A 20 -15.65 -5.16 15.48
CA VAL A 20 -14.38 -5.48 14.85
C VAL A 20 -14.29 -4.47 13.73
N ARG A 21 -13.35 -3.52 13.82
CA ARG A 21 -13.05 -2.61 12.71
C ARG A 21 -12.89 -3.51 11.50
N GLY A 22 -13.92 -3.58 10.67
CA GLY A 22 -14.00 -4.58 9.61
C GLY A 22 -12.72 -4.46 8.82
N SER A 23 -12.01 -5.57 8.62
CA SER A 23 -10.81 -5.58 7.79
C SER A 23 -11.15 -4.87 6.49
N HIS A 24 -10.50 -3.74 6.19
CA HIS A 24 -10.76 -2.93 4.98
C HIS A 24 -10.29 -3.64 3.69
N ILE A 25 -10.07 -4.95 3.75
CA ILE A 25 -9.65 -5.80 2.66
C ILE A 25 -10.89 -6.56 2.18
N PRO A 26 -11.33 -6.38 0.93
CA PRO A 26 -12.43 -7.15 0.36
C PRO A 26 -12.19 -8.66 0.48
N GLN A 27 -13.25 -9.44 0.63
CA GLN A 27 -13.15 -10.91 0.76
C GLN A 27 -12.43 -11.55 -0.43
N GLU A 28 -12.74 -11.08 -1.64
CA GLU A 28 -12.10 -11.52 -2.88
C GLU A 28 -10.59 -11.27 -2.85
N MET A 29 -10.16 -10.06 -2.47
CA MET A 29 -8.75 -9.72 -2.29
C MET A 29 -8.03 -10.65 -1.32
N ASN A 30 -8.66 -10.98 -0.18
CA ASN A 30 -8.05 -11.91 0.76
C ASN A 30 -7.91 -13.32 0.17
N LYS A 31 -8.94 -13.81 -0.55
CA LYS A 31 -8.89 -15.11 -1.23
C LYS A 31 -7.75 -15.15 -2.27
N THR A 32 -7.68 -14.14 -3.13
CA THR A 32 -6.62 -13.99 -4.15
C THR A 32 -5.23 -13.96 -3.53
N ILE A 33 -5.05 -13.23 -2.42
CA ILE A 33 -3.76 -13.22 -1.70
C ILE A 33 -3.40 -14.63 -1.22
N GLN A 34 -4.34 -15.40 -0.67
CA GLN A 34 -4.05 -16.76 -0.21
C GLN A 34 -3.67 -17.70 -1.37
N ASN A 35 -4.37 -17.62 -2.51
CA ASN A 35 -4.02 -18.38 -3.71
C ASN A 35 -2.59 -18.08 -4.15
N LEU A 36 -2.23 -16.80 -4.25
CA LEU A 36 -0.88 -16.38 -4.63
C LEU A 36 0.17 -16.80 -3.60
N LEU A 37 -0.13 -16.78 -2.30
CA LEU A 37 0.79 -17.26 -1.27
C LEU A 37 1.04 -18.77 -1.35
N GLN A 38 0.12 -19.55 -1.92
CA GLN A 38 0.32 -20.98 -2.18
C GLN A 38 1.24 -21.19 -3.39
N HIS A 39 1.13 -20.35 -4.41
CA HIS A 39 2.01 -20.39 -5.58
C HIS A 39 3.43 -19.89 -5.23
N TYR A 40 3.55 -18.72 -4.61
CA TYR A 40 4.82 -18.14 -4.14
C TYR A 40 5.21 -18.66 -2.74
N LYS A 41 5.26 -19.98 -2.60
CA LYS A 41 5.50 -20.65 -1.31
C LYS A 41 6.98 -20.54 -0.92
N ILE A 42 7.21 -20.11 0.32
CA ILE A 42 8.54 -20.08 0.96
C ILE A 42 8.50 -20.74 2.33
N PRO A 43 9.62 -21.29 2.84
CA PRO A 43 9.71 -21.82 4.20
C PRO A 43 9.33 -20.79 5.28
N LEU A 44 8.70 -21.24 6.37
CA LEU A 44 8.30 -20.37 7.48
C LEU A 44 9.49 -19.64 8.11
N ARG A 45 10.65 -20.31 8.20
CA ARG A 45 11.90 -19.72 8.71
C ARG A 45 12.38 -18.52 7.87
N GLU A 46 12.12 -18.54 6.56
CA GLU A 46 12.47 -17.44 5.66
C GLU A 46 11.43 -16.32 5.75
N ARG A 47 10.15 -16.66 5.80
CA ARG A 47 9.05 -15.70 5.96
C ARG A 47 9.15 -14.90 7.27
N PHE A 48 9.61 -15.53 8.34
CA PHE A 48 9.67 -14.95 9.69
C PHE A 48 11.11 -14.79 10.20
N ASN A 49 12.05 -14.44 9.32
CA ASN A 49 13.46 -14.24 9.64
C ASN A 49 13.78 -12.90 10.36
N GLY A 50 12.77 -12.14 10.77
CA GLY A 50 12.94 -10.83 11.42
C GLY A 50 13.28 -9.67 10.47
N LYS A 51 13.38 -9.91 9.16
CA LYS A 51 13.68 -8.88 8.13
C LYS A 51 12.45 -8.68 7.23
N PRO A 52 11.43 -7.90 7.67
CA PRO A 52 10.29 -7.62 6.83
C PRO A 52 10.70 -6.78 5.61
N VAL A 53 10.05 -7.01 4.47
CA VAL A 53 10.27 -6.24 3.23
C VAL A 53 10.00 -4.74 3.45
N PHE A 54 8.98 -4.41 4.23
CA PHE A 54 8.62 -3.04 4.58
C PHE A 54 8.75 -2.80 6.08
N SER A 55 9.47 -1.74 6.46
CA SER A 55 9.53 -1.29 7.85
C SER A 55 8.15 -0.84 8.36
N ARG A 56 7.85 -1.14 9.62
CA ARG A 56 6.63 -0.68 10.30
C ARG A 56 6.85 0.60 11.10
N GLU A 57 8.10 1.05 11.25
CA GLU A 57 8.46 2.22 12.05
C GLU A 57 7.72 3.52 11.63
N PRO A 58 7.59 3.85 10.31
CA PRO A 58 6.89 5.07 9.91
C PRO A 58 5.40 5.05 10.25
N LEU A 59 4.82 3.87 10.52
CA LEU A 59 3.42 3.69 10.89
C LEU A 59 3.11 4.07 12.34
N ALA A 60 4.12 4.34 13.17
CA ALA A 60 3.94 4.88 14.52
C ALA A 60 3.77 6.42 14.55
N GLY A 61 4.16 7.10 13.46
CA GLY A 61 4.26 8.56 13.40
C GLY A 61 2.95 9.33 13.16
N LYS A 62 3.08 10.57 12.70
CA LYS A 62 1.94 11.42 12.31
C LYS A 62 1.25 10.91 11.05
N MET A 63 -0.05 11.21 10.90
CA MET A 63 -0.85 10.75 9.77
C MET A 63 -0.29 11.16 8.41
N GLU A 64 0.31 12.35 8.29
CA GLU A 64 0.91 12.79 7.02
C GLU A 64 2.07 11.87 6.61
N VAL A 65 2.95 11.55 7.56
CA VAL A 65 4.09 10.64 7.35
C VAL A 65 3.60 9.23 7.01
N LYS A 66 2.57 8.72 7.72
CA LYS A 66 1.98 7.41 7.40
C LYS A 66 1.44 7.37 5.98
N ARG A 67 0.71 8.41 5.55
CA ARG A 67 0.16 8.48 4.19
C ARG A 67 1.25 8.52 3.14
N MET A 68 2.28 9.34 3.34
CA MET A 68 3.41 9.44 2.42
C MET A 68 4.14 8.10 2.30
N PHE A 69 4.42 7.44 3.43
CA PHE A 69 5.03 6.12 3.45
C PHE A 69 4.15 5.07 2.75
N MET A 70 2.83 5.04 3.01
CA MET A 70 1.90 4.13 2.34
C MET A 70 1.81 4.38 0.83
N GLY A 71 1.88 5.63 0.38
CA GLY A 71 1.97 5.95 -1.05
C GLY A 71 3.18 5.27 -1.70
N GLY A 72 4.35 5.36 -1.06
CA GLY A 72 5.57 4.70 -1.55
C GLY A 72 5.48 3.17 -1.51
N VAL A 73 4.85 2.60 -0.48
CA VAL A 73 4.59 1.15 -0.40
C VAL A 73 3.68 0.68 -1.53
N LEU A 74 2.61 1.41 -1.83
CA LEU A 74 1.71 1.07 -2.95
C LEU A 74 2.42 1.15 -4.31
N GLU A 75 3.23 2.18 -4.54
CA GLU A 75 4.03 2.28 -5.76
C GLU A 75 5.04 1.13 -5.88
N THR A 76 5.61 0.69 -4.76
CA THR A 76 6.53 -0.46 -4.74
C THR A 76 5.80 -1.75 -5.04
N TYR A 77 4.61 -1.97 -4.46
CA TYR A 77 3.78 -3.13 -4.79
C TYR A 77 3.34 -3.15 -6.25
N GLU A 78 2.97 -2.00 -6.82
CA GLU A 78 2.63 -1.90 -8.23
C GLU A 78 3.78 -2.41 -9.12
N LYS A 79 5.02 -1.93 -8.88
CA LYS A 79 6.21 -2.39 -9.61
C LYS A 79 6.51 -3.86 -9.38
N LEU A 80 6.44 -4.32 -8.13
CA LEU A 80 6.71 -5.71 -7.77
C LEU A 80 5.74 -6.65 -8.47
N ILE A 81 4.44 -6.37 -8.44
CA ILE A 81 3.42 -7.23 -9.05
C ILE A 81 3.53 -7.18 -10.58
N SER A 82 3.79 -6.01 -11.18
CA SER A 82 4.08 -5.91 -12.62
C SER A 82 5.28 -6.76 -13.02
N HIS A 83 6.34 -6.77 -12.20
CA HIS A 83 7.49 -7.63 -12.44
C HIS A 83 7.14 -9.12 -12.32
N MET A 84 6.38 -9.52 -11.29
CA MET A 84 5.91 -10.89 -11.12
C MET A 84 5.09 -11.36 -12.34
N LEU A 85 4.23 -10.50 -12.89
CA LEU A 85 3.46 -10.80 -14.11
C LEU A 85 4.33 -10.99 -15.35
N ASN A 86 5.40 -10.21 -15.48
CA ASN A 86 6.34 -10.31 -16.60
C ASN A 86 7.24 -11.55 -16.51
N GLN A 87 7.37 -12.14 -15.32
CA GLN A 87 8.14 -13.36 -15.10
C GLN A 87 7.33 -14.63 -15.34
N LEU A 88 6.00 -14.55 -15.45
CA LEU A 88 5.18 -15.70 -15.77
C LEU A 88 5.46 -16.14 -17.22
N PRO A 89 5.54 -17.46 -17.50
CA PRO A 89 5.65 -17.99 -18.85
C PRO A 89 4.66 -17.30 -19.80
N THR A 90 5.16 -16.82 -20.94
CA THR A 90 4.29 -16.33 -22.00
C THR A 90 3.63 -17.55 -22.64
N PRO A 91 2.29 -17.63 -22.72
CA PRO A 91 1.64 -18.74 -23.41
C PRO A 91 2.09 -18.76 -24.87
N THR A 92 2.84 -19.79 -25.24
CA THR A 92 3.30 -20.04 -26.61
C THR A 92 2.08 -20.20 -27.52
N PRO A 93 2.01 -19.56 -28.69
CA PRO A 93 0.90 -19.76 -29.60
C PRO A 93 0.87 -21.22 -30.06
N GLN A 94 -0.28 -21.87 -29.92
CA GLN A 94 -0.53 -23.16 -30.54
C GLN A 94 -0.52 -22.95 -32.05
N THR A 95 0.52 -23.44 -32.72
CA THR A 95 0.58 -23.53 -34.17
C THR A 95 -0.62 -24.37 -34.62
N ALA A 96 -1.54 -23.73 -35.36
CA ALA A 96 -2.63 -24.42 -36.03
C ALA A 96 -2.02 -25.28 -37.15
N GLU A 97 -1.72 -26.55 -36.87
CA GLU A 97 -1.45 -27.54 -37.90
C GLU A 97 -2.71 -28.33 -38.22
N SER A 98 -2.96 -28.34 -39.52
CA SER A 98 -4.14 -28.79 -40.25
C SER A 98 -4.18 -30.31 -40.43
N ASN A 99 -5.37 -30.88 -40.22
CA ASN A 99 -5.96 -32.07 -40.85
C ASN A 99 -5.54 -33.52 -40.46
N ASN A 100 -6.58 -34.27 -40.03
CA ASN A 100 -6.92 -35.69 -40.22
C ASN A 100 -6.46 -36.78 -39.19
N LEU A 101 -7.48 -37.35 -38.51
CA LEU A 101 -7.56 -38.55 -37.63
C LEU A 101 -7.07 -39.89 -38.28
N PRO A 102 -7.05 -41.08 -37.59
CA PRO A 102 -7.36 -41.42 -36.18
C PRO A 102 -6.40 -42.43 -35.47
N ALA A 103 -6.65 -42.62 -34.16
CA ALA A 103 -6.56 -43.85 -33.35
C ALA A 103 -5.38 -44.07 -32.37
N SER A 104 -5.77 -44.19 -31.08
CA SER A 104 -5.23 -45.01 -29.98
C SER A 104 -3.75 -44.92 -29.58
N ALA A 105 -3.48 -44.34 -28.41
CA ALA A 105 -3.02 -45.08 -27.21
C ALA A 105 -2.82 -44.13 -26.01
N ALA A 106 -2.84 -44.72 -24.82
CA ALA A 106 -2.92 -44.11 -23.50
C ALA A 106 -1.70 -43.31 -23.02
N GLY A 107 -1.97 -42.39 -22.07
CA GLY A 107 -1.05 -41.91 -21.02
C GLY A 107 0.06 -40.97 -21.52
N THR A 108 0.18 -39.73 -21.06
CA THR A 108 0.40 -39.37 -19.66
C THR A 108 0.21 -37.85 -19.53
N ALA A 109 -0.32 -37.40 -18.40
CA ALA A 109 -0.68 -36.03 -18.09
C ALA A 109 0.45 -35.01 -18.36
N SER A 110 0.16 -34.02 -19.21
CA SER A 110 0.88 -32.74 -19.27
C SER A 110 -0.11 -31.58 -19.45
N GLY A 111 -1.22 -31.60 -18.69
CA GLY A 111 -2.25 -30.56 -18.70
C GLY A 111 -2.23 -29.61 -17.50
N GLY A 112 -1.31 -29.81 -16.55
CA GLY A 112 -1.32 -29.11 -15.25
C GLY A 112 -0.70 -27.72 -15.24
N GLU A 113 0.31 -27.46 -16.06
CA GLU A 113 1.08 -26.21 -15.97
C GLU A 113 0.40 -25.02 -16.65
N VAL A 114 -0.25 -25.23 -17.79
CA VAL A 114 -0.89 -24.14 -18.55
C VAL A 114 -2.11 -23.57 -17.81
N GLY A 115 -2.89 -24.42 -17.12
CA GLY A 115 -4.07 -23.97 -16.38
C GLY A 115 -3.73 -23.23 -15.08
N ALA A 116 -2.68 -23.67 -14.37
CA ALA A 116 -2.25 -23.03 -13.12
C ALA A 116 -1.62 -21.64 -13.37
N ASP A 117 -0.84 -21.49 -14.45
CA ASP A 117 -0.20 -20.21 -14.78
C ASP A 117 -1.22 -19.14 -15.20
N VAL A 118 -2.27 -19.54 -15.91
CA VAL A 118 -3.39 -18.65 -16.29
C VAL A 118 -4.14 -18.14 -15.06
N ASP A 119 -4.33 -18.98 -14.03
CA ASP A 119 -5.00 -18.58 -12.79
C ASP A 119 -4.14 -17.61 -11.95
N VAL A 120 -2.83 -17.88 -11.85
CA VAL A 120 -1.87 -16.98 -11.18
C VAL A 120 -1.79 -15.62 -11.87
N ARG A 121 -1.77 -15.59 -13.21
CA ARG A 121 -1.77 -14.35 -14.00
C ARG A 121 -3.01 -13.51 -13.72
N LYS A 122 -4.18 -14.14 -13.63
CA LYS A 122 -5.45 -13.48 -13.32
C LYS A 122 -5.44 -12.91 -11.89
N ASP A 123 -4.99 -13.71 -10.92
CA ASP A 123 -4.90 -13.30 -9.52
C ASP A 123 -3.95 -12.12 -9.31
N LEU A 124 -2.76 -12.13 -9.92
CA LEU A 124 -1.83 -11.00 -9.89
C LEU A 124 -2.40 -9.75 -10.57
N SER A 125 -3.08 -9.92 -11.70
CA SER A 125 -3.70 -8.81 -12.44
C SER A 125 -4.81 -8.15 -11.61
N TYR A 126 -5.61 -8.94 -10.91
CA TYR A 126 -6.64 -8.45 -9.98
C TYR A 126 -6.02 -7.60 -8.86
N ILE A 127 -5.01 -8.12 -8.15
CA ILE A 127 -4.34 -7.37 -7.07
C ILE A 127 -3.69 -6.09 -7.62
N LEU A 128 -3.02 -6.17 -8.77
CA LEU A 128 -2.41 -5.01 -9.41
C LEU A 128 -3.44 -3.91 -9.67
N ASN A 129 -4.62 -4.27 -10.18
CA ASN A 129 -5.69 -3.32 -10.42
C ASN A 129 -6.16 -2.67 -9.11
N MET A 130 -6.38 -3.45 -8.06
CA MET A 130 -6.79 -2.94 -6.75
C MET A 130 -5.77 -1.98 -6.14
N VAL A 131 -4.47 -2.26 -6.29
CA VAL A 131 -3.39 -1.37 -5.85
C VAL A 131 -3.40 -0.06 -6.64
N LYS A 132 -3.54 -0.13 -7.97
CA LYS A 132 -3.61 1.05 -8.85
C LYS A 132 -4.81 1.94 -8.53
N GLU A 133 -5.99 1.34 -8.35
CA GLU A 133 -7.21 2.07 -7.98
C GLU A 133 -7.06 2.76 -6.63
N LEU A 134 -6.54 2.06 -5.62
CA LEU A 134 -6.32 2.66 -4.31
C LEU A 134 -5.34 3.84 -4.39
N LYS A 135 -4.25 3.69 -5.15
CA LYS A 135 -3.25 4.75 -5.35
C LYS A 135 -3.88 5.97 -6.04
N LYS A 136 -4.56 5.77 -7.17
CA LYS A 136 -5.21 6.82 -7.95
C LYS A 136 -6.25 7.59 -7.14
N ASN A 137 -7.05 6.89 -6.33
CA ASN A 137 -8.18 7.48 -5.64
C ASN A 137 -7.83 8.13 -4.30
N ARG A 138 -6.77 7.67 -3.62
CA ARG A 138 -6.47 8.11 -2.24
C ARG A 138 -5.05 8.64 -2.02
N TYR A 139 -4.15 8.45 -2.98
CA TYR A 139 -2.72 8.75 -2.83
C TYR A 139 -2.13 9.61 -3.95
N LEU A 140 -2.96 10.24 -4.78
CA LEU A 140 -2.50 11.05 -5.92
C LEU A 140 -1.56 12.20 -5.51
N GLU A 141 -1.87 12.89 -4.42
CA GLU A 141 -1.01 13.96 -3.88
C GLU A 141 0.34 13.41 -3.41
N GLN A 142 0.33 12.27 -2.72
CA GLN A 142 1.54 11.64 -2.22
C GLN A 142 2.40 11.12 -3.38
N GLU A 143 1.77 10.61 -4.45
CA GLU A 143 2.48 10.18 -5.66
C GLU A 143 3.24 11.33 -6.32
N LYS A 144 2.61 12.50 -6.48
CA LYS A 144 3.28 13.69 -7.03
C LYS A 144 4.52 14.07 -6.22
N ILE A 145 4.39 14.16 -4.89
CA ILE A 145 5.50 14.49 -4.01
C ILE A 145 6.59 13.41 -4.08
N LEU A 146 6.23 12.13 -4.10
CA LEU A 146 7.20 11.03 -4.21
C LEU A 146 7.96 11.06 -5.55
N GLN A 147 7.31 11.48 -6.64
CA GLN A 147 7.99 11.68 -7.93
C GLN A 147 8.98 12.84 -7.88
N GLU A 148 8.60 13.98 -7.28
CA GLU A 148 9.50 15.11 -7.06
C GLU A 148 10.71 14.71 -6.20
N LEU A 149 10.48 14.01 -5.09
CA LEU A 149 11.55 13.49 -4.23
C LEU A 149 12.48 12.52 -4.96
N LYS A 150 11.95 11.71 -5.89
CA LYS A 150 12.77 10.85 -6.74
C LYS A 150 13.59 11.65 -7.73
N ALA A 151 13.01 12.68 -8.35
CA ALA A 151 13.73 13.57 -9.26
C ALA A 151 14.94 14.22 -8.57
N LEU A 152 14.79 14.63 -7.30
CA LEU A 152 15.90 15.17 -6.51
C LEU A 152 17.09 14.20 -6.39
N LYS A 153 16.84 12.89 -6.30
CA LYS A 153 17.89 11.88 -6.25
C LYS A 153 18.69 11.75 -7.56
N HIS A 154 18.11 12.16 -8.69
CA HIS A 154 18.70 12.00 -10.02
C HIS A 154 19.35 13.31 -10.53
N ILE A 155 19.47 14.32 -9.67
CA ILE A 155 20.18 15.56 -9.99
C ILE A 155 21.66 15.24 -10.26
N GLN A 156 22.18 15.73 -11.40
CA GLN A 156 23.59 15.59 -11.78
C GLN A 156 24.45 16.56 -10.96
N MET A 157 24.89 16.13 -9.79
CA MET A 157 25.63 16.98 -8.85
C MET A 157 27.02 17.42 -9.36
N ASP A 158 27.58 16.68 -10.32
CA ASP A 158 28.86 16.94 -10.98
C ASP A 158 28.76 17.93 -12.13
N ASN A 159 27.55 18.26 -12.58
CA ASN A 159 27.32 19.18 -13.68
C ASN A 159 27.43 20.65 -13.23
N LEU A 160 28.39 21.39 -13.78
CA LEU A 160 28.65 22.80 -13.42
C LEU A 160 27.43 23.71 -13.63
N VAL A 161 26.62 23.47 -14.67
CA VAL A 161 25.40 24.26 -14.93
C VAL A 161 24.37 24.02 -13.84
N VAL A 162 24.22 22.76 -13.39
CA VAL A 162 23.32 22.39 -12.30
C VAL A 162 23.78 23.02 -10.99
N GLN A 163 25.08 22.96 -10.68
CA GLN A 163 25.66 23.59 -9.50
C GLN A 163 25.40 25.10 -9.48
N SER A 164 25.65 25.79 -10.60
CA SER A 164 25.41 27.23 -10.71
C SER A 164 23.94 27.59 -10.52
N LYS A 165 23.00 26.81 -11.08
CA LYS A 165 21.55 27.03 -10.87
C LYS A 165 21.14 26.78 -9.41
N ALA A 166 21.64 25.71 -8.81
CA ALA A 166 21.35 25.40 -7.41
C ALA A 166 21.84 26.50 -6.46
N LEU A 167 23.03 27.07 -6.72
CA LEU A 167 23.54 28.20 -5.93
C LEU A 167 22.70 29.47 -6.10
N TRP A 168 22.12 29.69 -7.28
CA TRP A 168 21.23 30.82 -7.53
C TRP A 168 19.90 30.71 -6.77
N GLU A 169 19.34 29.51 -6.66
CA GLU A 169 18.07 29.26 -5.95
C GLU A 169 18.23 29.14 -4.42
N LEU A 170 19.46 28.93 -3.94
CA LEU A 170 19.76 28.63 -2.54
C LEU A 170 19.24 29.68 -1.54
N PRO A 171 19.39 31.01 -1.74
CA PRO A 171 18.91 31.98 -0.77
C PRO A 171 17.41 31.86 -0.50
N TRP A 172 16.61 31.71 -1.57
CA TRP A 172 15.17 31.56 -1.47
C TRP A 172 14.77 30.24 -0.82
N LEU A 173 15.38 29.12 -1.24
CA LEU A 173 15.10 27.80 -0.64
C LEU A 173 15.47 27.73 0.85
N TYR A 174 16.57 28.37 1.24
CA TYR A 174 17.02 28.43 2.63
C TYR A 174 16.06 29.25 3.50
N GLU A 175 15.59 30.40 3.00
CA GLU A 175 14.59 31.23 3.67
C GLU A 175 13.28 30.46 3.84
N GLU A 176 12.77 29.84 2.77
CA GLU A 176 11.55 29.04 2.80
C GLU A 176 11.66 27.93 3.85
N ALA A 177 12.74 27.13 3.81
CA ALA A 177 12.98 26.04 4.75
C ALA A 177 13.04 26.52 6.21
N SER A 178 13.64 27.69 6.46
CA SER A 178 13.74 28.28 7.80
C SER A 178 12.37 28.72 8.33
N SER A 179 11.52 29.28 7.47
CA SER A 179 10.19 29.81 7.84
C SER A 179 9.15 28.73 8.18
N LEU A 180 9.33 27.49 7.70
CA LEU A 180 8.39 26.39 7.91
C LEU A 180 8.13 26.10 9.40
N ASN A 181 9.16 26.20 10.24
CA ASN A 181 9.03 25.96 11.67
C ASN A 181 8.15 27.01 12.36
N ASP A 182 8.30 28.28 11.99
CA ASP A 182 7.52 29.39 12.53
C ASP A 182 6.05 29.29 12.13
N THR A 183 5.79 28.88 10.88
CA THR A 183 4.45 28.61 10.39
C THR A 183 3.79 27.48 11.20
N MET A 184 4.51 26.38 11.43
CA MET A 184 4.03 25.28 12.27
C MET A 184 3.73 25.72 13.71
N ASN A 185 4.60 26.54 14.31
CA ASN A 185 4.45 27.03 15.68
C ASN A 185 3.25 27.99 15.81
N THR A 186 3.08 28.88 14.82
CA THR A 186 1.96 29.80 14.75
C THR A 186 0.63 29.06 14.64
N GLU A 187 0.57 28.01 13.82
CA GLU A 187 -0.64 27.19 13.69
C GLU A 187 -0.97 26.45 14.99
N ARG A 188 0.04 25.87 15.65
CA ARG A 188 -0.13 25.23 16.97
C ARG A 188 -0.68 26.22 18.00
N ARG A 189 -0.14 27.45 18.06
CA ARG A 189 -0.60 28.51 18.97
C ARG A 189 -2.05 28.90 18.67
N ARG A 190 -2.42 29.06 17.39
CA ARG A 190 -3.79 29.38 16.96
C ARG A 190 -4.78 28.27 17.37
N ARG A 191 -4.41 27.01 17.19
CA ARG A 191 -5.23 25.85 17.61
C ARG A 191 -5.43 25.83 19.13
N ARG A 192 -4.39 26.14 19.94
CA ARG A 192 -4.50 26.24 21.41
C ARG A 192 -5.46 27.35 21.85
N ARG A 193 -5.33 28.56 21.28
CA ARG A 193 -6.22 29.70 21.58
C ARG A 193 -7.69 29.38 21.27
N ARG A 194 -7.97 28.75 20.12
CA ARG A 194 -9.34 28.32 19.78
C ARG A 194 -9.93 27.36 20.81
N ARG A 195 -9.13 26.42 21.34
CA ARG A 195 -9.57 25.49 22.39
C ARG A 195 -9.84 26.20 23.71
N GLN A 196 -8.98 27.15 24.10
CA GLN A 196 -9.18 27.95 25.31
C GLN A 196 -10.44 28.81 25.22
N ALA A 197 -10.67 29.48 24.08
CA ALA A 197 -11.88 30.26 23.84
C ALA A 197 -13.16 29.42 23.89
N ARG A 198 -13.12 28.17 23.38
CA ARG A 198 -14.25 27.24 23.49
C ARG A 198 -14.50 26.81 24.94
N LYS A 199 -13.44 26.54 25.71
CA LYS A 199 -13.56 26.18 27.14
C LYS A 199 -14.13 27.34 27.98
N ALA A 200 -13.71 28.57 27.71
CA ALA A 200 -14.23 29.76 28.39
C ALA A 200 -15.70 30.07 28.03
N LYS A 201 -16.18 29.66 26.85
CA LYS A 201 -17.60 29.77 26.47
C LYS A 201 -18.48 28.69 27.11
N ILE A 202 -17.93 27.52 27.41
CA ILE A 202 -18.67 26.39 28.01
C ILE A 202 -18.72 26.52 29.55
N HIS A 203 -17.69 27.11 30.15
CA HIS A 203 -17.68 27.50 31.56
C HIS A 203 -17.51 29.02 31.65
N PRO A 204 -18.59 29.80 31.50
CA PRO A 204 -18.52 31.21 31.89
C PRO A 204 -18.17 31.23 33.38
N LYS A 205 -17.11 31.94 33.74
CA LYS A 205 -16.82 32.23 35.15
C LYS A 205 -18.05 32.96 35.70
N ALA A 206 -18.66 32.38 36.74
CA ALA A 206 -19.67 33.04 37.56
C ALA A 206 -19.08 34.28 38.23
#